data_AF-A0A954ZIF5-F1
#
_entry.id   AF-A0A954ZIF5-F1
#
_cell.length_a   1.000
_cell.length_b   1.000
_cell.length_c   1.000
_cell.angle_alpha   90.00
_cell.angle_beta   90.00
_cell.angle_gamma   90.00
#
_symmetry.space_group_name_H-M   'P 1'
#
loop_
_entity.id
_entity.type
_entity.pdbx_description
1 polymer ?
#
loop_
_entity_poly.entity_id
_entity_poly.type
_entity_poly.pdbx_seq_one_letter_code
_entity_poly.pdbx_strand_id
1 'polypeptide(L)'
;MIHERDKEHPSFAGLAVVAFESRLADEMSTMIQRMGGIPHVSPSMREVPLADNPVAVDFAKSVMTGELEIVILLTGVGFEMLLQVVERQVDRSRFLASLSDITTIVRGPKPAAALRKLGLQPSITVPAPNTWREVLATIDSTISVDSQHVALQEYGVTNRSLIAGLEARGAHVLRVPVYHWELPTDLGPIEANVHRLIAGDADVALFTSAQQLVHLQQVAERIGKSAELDQALRQVVVGSIGPTTSEALRDAGITVDFEPDVSKMGQLIKHAAAQTSQLAARKRRVSTTLSGPASDPNDTNAPWYDGPFLRACRREHTETTPIWLMRQAGRYLPEYRAIREKTTFLELCKDPALCAEIMVTTVKRLGVDAAIIFSDLLPILEPMGLDLEYAKGEGPVIHNPLQSPDDLGRFHELEDVQSLDFVFEAVRRIRADLPGNIPLIGFAGAPFTLASYAIEGGGSKNYVTTKRMMFSDPGAWRELMQRLSRSLIRYLQAQIDAGCQAVQIFDSW
;
A
#
# COMPACT_ATOMS: atom_id res chain seq x y z
N MET A 1 36.33 -24.19 -20.30
CA MET A 1 36.25 -22.73 -20.15
C MET A 1 35.01 -22.25 -20.88
N ILE A 2 33.86 -22.21 -20.20
CA ILE A 2 32.60 -21.70 -20.75
C ILE A 2 32.04 -20.75 -19.69
N HIS A 3 32.04 -19.47 -20.06
CA HIS A 3 31.43 -18.28 -19.47
C HIS A 3 30.98 -18.31 -18.00
N GLU A 4 31.80 -17.69 -17.15
CA GLU A 4 31.30 -16.81 -16.08
C GLU A 4 30.34 -15.79 -16.71
N ARG A 5 29.05 -15.87 -16.39
CA ARG A 5 28.15 -14.74 -16.63
C ARG A 5 28.60 -13.62 -15.70
N ASP A 6 28.92 -12.47 -16.26
CA ASP A 6 29.12 -11.22 -15.52
C ASP A 6 28.01 -11.07 -14.48
N LYS A 7 28.36 -11.22 -13.19
CA LYS A 7 27.52 -10.72 -12.11
C LYS A 7 27.67 -9.21 -12.14
N GLU A 8 26.85 -8.53 -12.92
CA GLU A 8 26.73 -7.07 -12.84
C GLU A 8 26.54 -6.69 -11.37
N HIS A 9 27.46 -5.89 -10.85
CA HIS A 9 27.33 -5.34 -9.51
C HIS A 9 26.10 -4.42 -9.48
N PRO A 10 25.24 -4.51 -8.44
CA PRO A 10 24.05 -3.66 -8.36
C PRO A 10 24.46 -2.19 -8.47
N SER A 11 23.82 -1.46 -9.36
CA SER A 11 24.17 -0.09 -9.72
C SER A 11 22.93 0.70 -10.12
N PHE A 12 22.86 1.95 -9.65
CA PHE A 12 21.86 2.92 -10.10
C PHE A 12 22.11 3.43 -11.52
N ALA A 13 23.25 3.10 -12.15
CA ALA A 13 23.54 3.44 -13.55
C ALA A 13 23.31 4.92 -13.92
N GLY A 14 23.64 5.85 -13.03
CA GLY A 14 23.51 7.29 -13.22
C GLY A 14 22.14 7.88 -12.89
N LEU A 15 21.19 7.08 -12.38
CA LEU A 15 19.86 7.55 -12.00
C LEU A 15 19.91 8.56 -10.84
N ALA A 16 19.01 9.53 -10.87
CA ALA A 16 18.84 10.53 -9.81
C ALA A 16 18.00 9.97 -8.66
N VAL A 17 18.57 9.95 -7.45
CA VAL A 17 17.97 9.33 -6.27
C VAL A 17 17.68 10.39 -5.23
N VAL A 18 16.40 10.70 -5.00
CA VAL A 18 15.96 11.51 -3.87
C VAL A 18 15.74 10.64 -2.63
N ALA A 19 16.18 11.13 -1.48
CA ALA A 19 15.95 10.47 -0.20
C ALA A 19 15.74 11.51 0.90
N PHE A 20 14.99 11.12 1.93
CA PHE A 20 14.50 12.06 2.95
C PHE A 20 15.14 11.82 4.32
N GLU A 21 16.29 11.14 4.37
CA GLU A 21 16.99 10.79 5.60
C GLU A 21 17.56 12.04 6.29
N SER A 22 17.39 12.11 7.61
CA SER A 22 17.78 13.28 8.41
C SER A 22 19.04 13.04 9.24
N ARG A 23 19.18 11.86 9.87
CA ARG A 23 20.30 11.58 10.78
C ARG A 23 21.54 11.07 10.06
N LEU A 24 21.33 10.26 9.03
CA LEU A 24 22.39 9.58 8.28
C LEU A 24 22.46 10.07 6.83
N ALA A 25 22.13 11.34 6.60
CA ALA A 25 22.02 11.92 5.27
C ALA A 25 23.33 11.79 4.46
N ASP A 26 24.46 12.14 5.08
CA ASP A 26 25.79 12.05 4.44
C ASP A 26 26.20 10.60 4.13
N GLU A 27 25.88 9.68 5.04
CA GLU A 27 26.15 8.26 4.86
C GLU A 27 25.31 7.68 3.72
N MET A 28 24.02 8.02 3.67
CA MET A 28 23.11 7.64 2.60
C MET A 28 23.56 8.18 1.25
N SER A 29 23.95 9.46 1.19
CA SER A 29 24.47 10.11 -0.01
C SER A 29 25.71 9.39 -0.54
N THR A 30 26.66 9.09 0.36
CA THR A 30 27.90 8.35 0.03
C THR A 30 27.60 6.95 -0.51
N MET A 31 26.64 6.24 0.08
CA MET A 31 26.28 4.89 -0.39
C MET A 31 25.63 4.91 -1.76
N ILE A 32 24.71 5.84 -2.03
CA ILE A 32 24.08 6.02 -3.35
C ILE A 32 25.15 6.31 -4.41
N GLN A 33 26.07 7.24 -4.12
CA GLN A 33 27.14 7.61 -5.05
C GLN A 33 28.09 6.44 -5.35
N ARG A 34 28.45 5.65 -4.32
CA ARG A 34 29.27 4.43 -4.49
C ARG A 34 28.59 3.37 -5.36
N MET A 35 27.27 3.33 -5.37
CA MET A 35 26.48 2.45 -6.24
C MET A 35 26.11 3.11 -7.58
N GLY A 36 26.81 4.19 -7.96
CA GLY A 36 26.66 4.82 -9.28
C GLY A 36 25.41 5.67 -9.46
N GLY A 37 24.75 6.11 -8.39
CA GLY A 37 23.61 7.03 -8.44
C GLY A 37 24.00 8.49 -8.23
N ILE A 38 23.11 9.42 -8.58
CA ILE A 38 23.23 10.85 -8.29
C ILE A 38 22.39 11.16 -7.04
N PRO A 39 23.01 11.36 -5.86
CA PRO A 39 22.28 11.51 -4.61
C PRO A 39 21.70 12.92 -4.42
N HIS A 40 20.44 12.97 -4.04
CA HIS A 40 19.73 14.17 -3.59
C HIS A 40 19.08 13.89 -2.23
N VAL A 41 19.89 13.84 -1.19
CA VAL A 41 19.42 13.52 0.17
C VAL A 41 19.09 14.81 0.92
N SER A 42 17.84 14.97 1.34
CA SER A 42 17.38 16.13 2.10
C SER A 42 16.91 15.71 3.49
N PRO A 43 17.36 16.38 4.57
CA PRO A 43 16.72 16.24 5.87
C PRO A 43 15.23 16.58 5.74
N SER A 44 14.39 15.76 6.34
CA SER A 44 12.93 15.96 6.33
C SER A 44 12.36 16.13 7.72
N MET A 45 13.13 15.85 8.77
CA MET A 45 12.67 15.99 10.14
C MET A 45 13.80 16.25 11.12
N ARG A 46 13.46 16.90 12.24
CA ARG A 46 14.28 17.00 13.44
C ARG A 46 13.45 16.62 14.65
N GLU A 47 14.09 16.02 15.64
CA GLU A 47 13.47 15.80 16.95
C GLU A 47 13.56 17.10 17.74
N VAL A 48 12.41 17.68 18.08
CA VAL A 48 12.36 18.84 18.96
C VAL A 48 11.84 18.38 20.32
N PRO A 49 12.65 18.49 21.39
CA PRO A 49 12.18 18.22 22.74
C PRO A 49 11.01 19.15 23.10
N LEU A 50 10.01 18.62 23.80
CA LEU A 50 8.94 19.43 24.36
C LEU A 50 9.53 20.28 25.52
N ALA A 51 9.60 21.60 25.35
CA ALA A 51 10.34 22.51 26.24
C ALA A 51 9.81 22.51 27.69
N ASP A 52 8.48 22.57 27.84
CA ASP A 52 7.78 22.42 29.12
C ASP A 52 6.86 21.21 28.98
N ASN A 53 7.37 20.01 29.26
CA ASN A 53 6.59 18.76 29.12
C ASN A 53 5.97 18.35 30.47
N PRO A 54 4.83 18.93 30.89
CA PRO A 54 4.21 18.60 32.17
C PRO A 54 3.77 17.14 32.21
N VAL A 55 3.40 16.57 31.05
CA VAL A 55 2.95 15.17 30.95
C VAL A 55 4.07 14.21 31.34
N ALA A 56 5.31 14.46 30.93
CA ALA A 56 6.47 13.68 31.36
C ALA A 56 6.75 13.80 32.86
N VAL A 57 6.51 14.98 33.44
CA VAL A 57 6.67 15.23 34.87
C VAL A 57 5.58 14.51 35.68
N ASP A 58 4.33 14.58 35.22
CA ASP A 58 3.20 13.91 35.86
C ASP A 58 3.34 12.39 35.75
N PHE A 59 3.78 11.87 34.60
CA PHE A 59 4.20 10.48 34.45
C PHE A 59 5.22 10.06 35.52
N ALA A 60 6.28 10.85 35.72
CA ALA A 60 7.32 10.52 36.70
C ALA A 60 6.78 10.53 38.14
N LYS A 61 5.89 11.48 38.45
CA LYS A 61 5.20 11.50 39.75
C LYS A 61 4.33 10.27 39.94
N SER A 62 3.50 9.90 38.95
CA SER A 62 2.64 8.71 39.00
C SER A 62 3.44 7.41 39.13
N VAL A 63 4.62 7.32 38.50
CA VAL A 63 5.58 6.22 38.74
C VAL A 63 6.03 6.21 40.20
N MET A 64 6.40 7.37 40.77
CA MET A 64 6.90 7.47 42.14
C MET A 64 5.83 7.32 43.23
N THR A 65 4.56 7.61 42.92
CA THR A 65 3.42 7.44 43.83
C THR A 65 2.76 6.07 43.72
N GLY A 66 3.12 5.27 42.71
CA GLY A 66 2.55 3.93 42.50
C GLY A 66 1.18 3.95 41.82
N GLU A 67 0.85 5.02 41.10
CA GLU A 67 -0.39 5.16 40.31
C GLU A 67 -0.32 4.47 38.95
N LEU A 68 0.86 3.97 38.56
CA LEU A 68 1.10 3.27 37.30
C LEU A 68 1.58 1.85 37.57
N GLU A 69 0.86 0.87 37.04
CA GLU A 69 1.23 -0.54 37.14
C GLU A 69 2.15 -0.98 36.00
N ILE A 70 2.05 -0.35 34.83
CA ILE A 70 2.79 -0.72 33.62
C ILE A 70 3.37 0.50 32.90
N VAL A 71 4.62 0.37 32.43
CA VAL A 71 5.25 1.34 31.51
C VAL A 71 5.68 0.64 30.23
N ILE A 72 5.19 1.13 29.10
CA ILE A 72 5.56 0.68 27.75
C ILE A 72 6.53 1.68 27.12
N LEU A 73 7.74 1.22 26.79
CA LEU A 73 8.79 2.01 26.15
C LEU A 73 8.95 1.60 24.68
N LEU A 74 8.55 2.49 23.78
CA LEU A 74 8.58 2.23 22.35
C LEU A 74 9.95 2.46 21.72
N THR A 75 10.76 3.38 22.26
CA THR A 75 12.07 3.74 21.67
C THR A 75 13.12 4.06 22.72
N GLY A 76 14.38 3.69 22.45
CA GLY A 76 15.50 4.05 23.33
C GLY A 76 15.73 5.56 23.42
N VAL A 77 15.71 6.27 22.29
CA VAL A 77 15.89 7.74 22.27
C VAL A 77 14.77 8.45 23.03
N GLY A 78 13.51 8.03 22.83
CA GLY A 78 12.40 8.63 23.56
C GLY A 78 12.48 8.41 25.08
N PHE A 79 12.98 7.26 25.52
CA PHE A 79 13.25 7.03 26.94
C PHE A 79 14.44 7.86 27.47
N GLU A 80 15.53 7.99 26.72
CA GLU A 80 16.67 8.84 27.09
C GLU A 80 16.25 10.33 27.20
N MET A 81 15.41 10.81 26.28
CA MET A 81 14.85 12.17 26.33
C MET A 81 13.86 12.36 27.48
N LEU A 82 12.99 11.38 27.72
CA LEU A 82 12.08 11.37 28.88
C LEU A 82 12.86 11.58 30.16
N LEU A 83 13.95 10.83 30.33
CA LEU A 83 14.80 10.93 31.50
C LEU A 83 15.43 12.33 31.65
N GLN A 84 15.90 12.95 30.56
CA GLN A 84 16.44 14.32 30.61
C GLN A 84 15.40 15.36 31.06
N VAL A 85 14.12 15.16 30.71
CA VAL A 85 13.02 16.03 31.15
C VAL A 85 12.72 15.79 32.63
N VAL A 86 12.60 14.52 33.02
CA VAL A 86 12.26 14.08 34.37
C VAL A 86 13.31 14.54 35.38
N GLU A 87 14.61 14.39 35.07
CA GLU A 87 15.72 14.76 35.96
C GLU A 87 15.83 16.26 36.26
N ARG A 88 15.17 17.12 35.46
CA ARG A 88 15.11 18.57 35.74
C ARG A 88 14.11 18.91 36.85
N GLN A 89 13.16 18.02 37.13
CA GLN A 89 11.97 18.31 37.93
C GLN A 89 11.78 17.35 39.11
N VAL A 90 12.33 16.14 39.05
CA VAL A 90 12.26 15.13 40.13
C VAL A 90 13.62 14.47 40.39
N ASP A 91 13.77 13.87 41.57
CA ASP A 91 14.99 13.15 41.95
C ASP A 91 15.17 11.89 41.10
N ARG A 92 16.27 11.86 40.34
CA ARG A 92 16.62 10.78 39.41
C ARG A 92 16.67 9.42 40.11
N SER A 93 17.37 9.34 41.24
CA SER A 93 17.62 8.08 41.94
C SER A 93 16.32 7.47 42.46
N ARG A 94 15.45 8.31 43.01
CA ARG A 94 14.13 7.90 43.49
C ARG A 94 13.22 7.48 42.33
N PHE A 95 13.21 8.21 41.22
CA PHE A 95 12.45 7.82 40.03
C PHE A 95 12.91 6.47 39.48
N LEU A 96 14.22 6.24 39.34
CA LEU A 96 14.76 4.97 38.83
C LEU A 96 14.48 3.80 39.78
N ALA A 97 14.53 4.02 41.09
CA ALA A 97 14.14 3.02 42.08
C ALA A 97 12.65 2.68 42.00
N SER A 98 11.76 3.67 41.85
CA SER A 98 10.34 3.40 41.62
C SER A 98 10.09 2.69 40.29
N LEU A 99 10.81 3.07 39.22
CA LEU A 99 10.69 2.44 37.92
C LEU A 99 11.19 0.98 37.92
N SER A 100 12.14 0.61 38.78
CA SER A 100 12.61 -0.78 38.89
C SER A 100 11.55 -1.73 39.46
N ASP A 101 10.58 -1.20 40.21
CA ASP A 101 9.51 -1.98 40.84
C ASP A 101 8.26 -2.07 39.96
N ILE A 102 8.21 -1.32 38.84
CA ILE A 102 7.09 -1.29 37.89
C ILE A 102 7.30 -2.30 36.77
N THR A 103 6.22 -2.89 36.26
CA THR A 103 6.27 -3.75 35.08
C THR A 103 6.63 -2.94 33.84
N THR A 104 7.80 -3.19 33.27
CA THR A 104 8.29 -2.49 32.08
C THR A 104 8.24 -3.38 30.84
N ILE A 105 7.56 -2.90 29.79
CA ILE A 105 7.48 -3.56 28.48
C ILE A 105 8.28 -2.75 27.48
N VAL A 106 9.29 -3.37 26.85
CA VAL A 106 10.09 -2.71 25.82
C VAL A 106 9.80 -3.28 24.44
N ARG A 107 9.53 -2.41 23.47
CA ARG A 107 9.17 -2.80 22.09
C ARG A 107 10.28 -3.56 21.36
N GLY A 108 11.55 -3.45 21.80
CA GLY A 108 12.66 -4.14 21.15
C GLY A 108 14.03 -3.86 21.78
N PRO A 109 15.14 -4.19 21.09
CA PRO A 109 16.48 -4.19 21.68
C PRO A 109 17.02 -2.80 22.04
N LYS A 110 16.61 -1.74 21.32
CA LYS A 110 17.04 -0.36 21.59
C LYS A 110 16.53 0.18 22.94
N PRO A 111 15.21 0.19 23.22
CA PRO A 111 14.71 0.58 24.55
C PRO A 111 15.22 -0.35 25.66
N ALA A 112 15.36 -1.66 25.40
CA ALA A 112 15.96 -2.59 26.36
C ALA A 112 17.40 -2.20 26.73
N ALA A 113 18.23 -1.83 25.75
CA ALA A 113 19.58 -1.36 25.98
C ALA A 113 19.62 -0.05 26.76
N ALA A 114 18.69 0.87 26.50
CA ALA A 114 18.60 2.15 27.22
C ALA A 114 18.30 1.95 28.71
N LEU A 115 17.38 1.04 29.08
CA LEU A 115 17.14 0.66 30.48
C LEU A 115 18.38 0.04 31.13
N ARG A 116 19.04 -0.91 30.44
CA ARG A 116 20.23 -1.59 30.99
C ARG A 116 21.40 -0.66 31.26
N LYS A 117 21.58 0.41 30.47
CA LYS A 117 22.59 1.45 30.75
C LYS A 117 22.38 2.12 32.10
N LEU A 118 21.15 2.12 32.61
CA LEU A 118 20.78 2.69 33.90
C LEU A 118 20.74 1.65 35.03
N GLY A 119 21.18 0.41 34.77
CA GLY A 119 21.13 -0.70 35.72
C GLY A 119 19.76 -1.36 35.85
N LEU A 120 18.78 -1.01 35.00
CA LEU A 120 17.44 -1.58 35.02
C LEU A 120 17.31 -2.73 34.03
N GLN A 121 16.55 -3.77 34.39
CA GLN A 121 16.16 -4.84 33.46
C GLN A 121 14.70 -4.67 33.07
N PRO A 122 14.36 -4.74 31.77
CA PRO A 122 12.97 -4.74 31.35
C PRO A 122 12.26 -6.00 31.84
N SER A 123 11.04 -5.88 32.36
CA SER A 123 10.23 -7.02 32.77
C SER A 123 9.87 -7.90 31.56
N ILE A 124 9.52 -7.26 30.43
CA ILE A 124 9.09 -7.93 29.21
C ILE A 124 9.76 -7.28 28.00
N THR A 125 10.31 -8.09 27.10
CA THR A 125 10.86 -7.65 25.80
C THR A 125 10.03 -8.24 24.68
N VAL A 126 9.48 -7.37 23.83
CA VAL A 126 8.65 -7.76 22.68
C VAL A 126 9.53 -8.41 21.60
N PRO A 127 9.10 -9.54 20.99
CA PRO A 127 9.86 -10.22 19.95
C PRO A 127 9.84 -9.47 18.62
N ALA A 128 10.79 -9.82 17.74
CA ALA A 128 10.77 -9.37 16.35
C ALA A 128 9.46 -9.83 15.65
N PRO A 129 8.86 -9.02 14.75
CA PRO A 129 9.40 -7.81 14.12
C PRO A 129 9.33 -6.51 14.93
N ASN A 130 8.98 -6.55 16.21
CA ASN A 130 8.92 -5.37 17.08
C ASN A 130 7.91 -4.32 16.59
N THR A 131 6.69 -4.70 16.21
CA THR A 131 5.62 -3.75 15.88
C THR A 131 4.64 -3.58 17.04
N TRP A 132 3.71 -2.65 16.91
CA TRP A 132 2.65 -2.48 17.90
C TRP A 132 1.74 -3.71 17.99
N ARG A 133 1.62 -4.49 16.91
CA ARG A 133 0.86 -5.76 16.90
C ARG A 133 1.54 -6.78 17.82
N GLU A 134 2.87 -6.91 17.76
CA GLU A 134 3.61 -7.78 18.68
C GLU A 134 3.58 -7.27 20.12
N VAL A 135 3.51 -5.95 20.37
CA VAL A 135 3.31 -5.41 21.72
C VAL A 135 2.00 -5.94 22.31
N LEU A 136 0.88 -5.81 21.59
CA LEU A 136 -0.43 -6.28 22.03
C LEU A 136 -0.46 -7.82 22.19
N ALA A 137 0.08 -8.55 21.21
CA ALA A 137 0.15 -10.02 21.29
C ALA A 137 1.02 -10.49 22.47
N THR A 138 2.12 -9.78 22.75
CA THR A 138 2.97 -10.07 23.91
C THR A 138 2.19 -9.85 25.19
N ILE A 139 1.47 -8.73 25.32
CA ILE A 139 0.59 -8.46 26.46
C ILE A 139 -0.40 -9.62 26.65
N ASP A 140 -1.15 -9.99 25.61
CA ASP A 140 -2.14 -11.08 25.66
C ASP A 140 -1.56 -12.41 26.19
N SER A 141 -0.30 -12.67 25.86
CA SER A 141 0.40 -13.91 26.24
C SER A 141 1.12 -13.85 27.59
N THR A 142 1.36 -12.67 28.17
CA THR A 142 2.27 -12.52 29.32
C THR A 142 1.63 -11.87 30.54
N ILE A 143 0.78 -10.86 30.37
CA ILE A 143 0.20 -10.08 31.48
C ILE A 143 -1.20 -9.58 31.15
N SER A 144 -2.05 -9.41 32.17
CA SER A 144 -3.31 -8.68 32.01
C SER A 144 -3.08 -7.19 32.19
N VAL A 145 -3.76 -6.38 31.37
CA VAL A 145 -3.79 -4.90 31.49
C VAL A 145 -5.18 -4.38 31.88
N ASP A 146 -6.11 -5.28 32.19
CA ASP A 146 -7.49 -4.91 32.54
C ASP A 146 -7.53 -4.06 33.81
N SER A 147 -8.19 -2.90 33.71
CA SER A 147 -8.32 -1.89 34.76
C SER A 147 -6.99 -1.34 35.30
N GLN A 148 -5.88 -1.52 34.58
CA GLN A 148 -4.56 -1.00 34.95
C GLN A 148 -4.26 0.32 34.25
N HIS A 149 -3.48 1.18 34.93
CA HIS A 149 -2.93 2.40 34.34
C HIS A 149 -1.62 2.08 33.63
N VAL A 150 -1.65 2.27 32.31
CA VAL A 150 -0.56 1.93 31.42
C VAL A 150 0.02 3.22 30.85
N ALA A 151 1.25 3.54 31.24
CA ALA A 151 1.98 4.65 30.62
C ALA A 151 2.61 4.21 29.30
N LEU A 152 2.39 4.97 28.24
CA LEU A 152 2.89 4.70 26.90
C LEU A 152 3.84 5.82 26.45
N GLN A 153 5.15 5.54 26.43
CA GLN A 153 6.15 6.46 25.89
C GLN A 153 6.05 6.50 24.35
N GLU A 154 5.53 7.61 23.81
CA GLU A 154 5.30 7.78 22.37
C GLU A 154 6.58 8.17 21.62
N TYR A 155 6.69 7.81 20.33
CA TYR A 155 7.85 8.10 19.48
C TYR A 155 7.68 9.34 18.58
N GLY A 156 7.12 10.40 19.16
CA GLY A 156 6.86 11.67 18.47
C GLY A 156 5.62 11.71 17.58
N VAL A 157 4.93 10.58 17.41
CA VAL A 157 3.59 10.48 16.80
C VAL A 157 2.74 9.51 17.63
N THR A 158 1.45 9.80 17.73
CA THR A 158 0.46 8.96 18.40
C THR A 158 0.13 7.72 17.59
N ASN A 159 0.34 6.54 18.16
CA ASN A 159 -0.11 5.28 17.58
C ASN A 159 -1.54 4.95 18.07
N ARG A 160 -2.54 5.43 17.33
CA ARG A 160 -3.96 5.26 17.69
C ARG A 160 -4.37 3.78 17.79
N SER A 161 -3.85 2.93 16.90
CA SER A 161 -4.17 1.49 16.89
C SER A 161 -3.65 0.78 18.14
N LEU A 162 -2.45 1.12 18.60
CA LEU A 162 -1.89 0.58 19.84
C LEU A 162 -2.73 1.02 21.05
N ILE A 163 -3.10 2.30 21.11
CA ILE A 163 -3.92 2.86 22.20
C ILE A 163 -5.29 2.17 22.23
N ALA A 164 -6.01 2.15 21.11
CA ALA A 164 -7.30 1.49 21.02
C ALA A 164 -7.20 0.00 21.36
N GLY A 165 -6.11 -0.67 20.98
CA GLY A 165 -5.85 -2.06 21.34
C GLY A 165 -5.64 -2.29 22.84
N LEU A 166 -4.95 -1.37 23.53
CA LEU A 166 -4.77 -1.40 24.99
C LEU A 166 -6.09 -1.11 25.71
N GLU A 167 -6.83 -0.08 25.28
CA GLU A 167 -8.12 0.30 25.86
C GLU A 167 -9.18 -0.80 25.68
N ALA A 168 -9.19 -1.47 24.52
CA ALA A 168 -10.05 -2.63 24.28
C ALA A 168 -9.75 -3.83 25.21
N ARG A 169 -8.57 -3.84 25.84
CA ARG A 169 -8.17 -4.82 26.87
C ARG A 169 -8.40 -4.31 28.31
N GLY A 170 -9.09 -3.18 28.46
CA GLY A 170 -9.45 -2.59 29.75
C GLY A 170 -8.40 -1.65 30.35
N ALA A 171 -7.32 -1.33 29.62
CA ALA A 171 -6.27 -0.44 30.13
C ALA A 171 -6.69 1.04 30.13
N HIS A 172 -6.29 1.77 31.17
CA HIS A 172 -6.30 3.23 31.21
C HIS A 172 -4.96 3.78 30.69
N VAL A 173 -4.94 4.26 29.45
CA VAL A 173 -3.67 4.63 28.78
C VAL A 173 -3.27 6.07 29.07
N LEU A 174 -2.18 6.26 29.83
CA LEU A 174 -1.50 7.55 29.96
C LEU A 174 -0.47 7.71 28.83
N ARG A 175 -0.72 8.64 27.92
CA ARG A 175 0.22 8.94 26.83
C ARG A 175 1.35 9.83 27.33
N VAL A 176 2.59 9.47 27.01
CA VAL A 176 3.79 10.23 27.40
C VAL A 176 4.58 10.62 26.15
N PRO A 177 4.17 11.70 25.43
CA PRO A 177 4.95 12.25 24.34
C PRO A 177 6.20 12.93 24.91
N VAL A 178 7.34 12.76 24.24
CA VAL A 178 8.66 13.18 24.76
C VAL A 178 9.39 14.16 23.85
N TYR A 179 9.15 14.03 22.55
CA TYR A 179 9.56 14.95 21.50
C TYR A 179 8.45 14.95 20.45
N HIS A 180 8.45 15.91 19.55
CA HIS A 180 7.70 15.83 18.30
C HIS A 180 8.66 15.98 17.13
N TRP A 181 8.25 15.45 15.99
CA TRP A 181 8.97 15.66 14.75
C TRP A 181 8.55 17.01 14.18
N GLU A 182 9.50 17.91 14.00
CA GLU A 182 9.30 19.12 13.21
C GLU A 182 10.03 19.01 11.88
N LEU A 183 9.63 19.84 10.93
CA LEU A 183 10.42 20.11 9.75
C LEU A 183 11.82 20.65 10.13
N PRO A 184 12.83 20.44 9.28
CA PRO A 184 14.14 21.05 9.48
C PRO A 184 14.05 22.58 9.50
N THR A 185 15.02 23.23 10.13
CA THR A 185 15.09 24.70 10.17
C THR A 185 15.32 25.32 8.79
N ASP A 186 16.03 24.59 7.92
CA ASP A 186 16.21 24.94 6.53
C ASP A 186 15.38 23.98 5.67
N LEU A 187 14.36 24.53 5.00
CA LEU A 187 13.47 23.79 4.10
C LEU A 187 14.02 23.72 2.67
N GLY A 188 15.05 24.50 2.32
CA GLY A 188 15.57 24.59 0.97
C GLY A 188 15.93 23.23 0.34
N PRO A 189 16.62 22.33 1.07
CA PRO A 189 16.94 21.00 0.55
C PRO A 189 15.71 20.12 0.24
N ILE A 190 14.69 20.12 1.11
CA ILE A 190 13.49 19.31 0.90
C ILE A 190 12.58 19.92 -0.17
N GLU A 191 12.46 21.25 -0.23
CA GLU A 191 11.78 21.97 -1.31
C GLU A 191 12.42 21.70 -2.68
N ALA A 192 13.76 21.71 -2.76
CA ALA A 192 14.49 21.37 -3.98
C ALA A 192 14.19 19.94 -4.44
N ASN A 193 14.05 18.99 -3.51
CA ASN A 193 13.65 17.61 -3.84
C ASN A 193 12.20 17.49 -4.29
N VAL A 194 11.27 18.26 -3.71
CA VAL A 194 9.89 18.37 -4.20
C VAL A 194 9.87 18.88 -5.64
N HIS A 195 10.59 19.96 -5.93
CA HIS A 195 10.70 20.50 -7.29
C HIS A 195 11.33 19.51 -8.26
N ARG A 196 12.36 18.78 -7.83
CA ARG A 196 13.03 17.75 -8.65
C ARG A 196 12.09 16.61 -9.02
N LEU A 197 11.29 16.13 -8.06
CA LEU A 197 10.26 15.12 -8.30
C LEU A 197 9.25 15.62 -9.32
N ILE A 198 8.70 16.82 -9.12
CA ILE A 198 7.69 17.42 -9.99
C ILE A 198 8.23 17.67 -11.41
N ALA A 199 9.48 18.09 -11.54
CA ALA A 199 10.13 18.32 -12.82
C ALA A 199 10.46 17.03 -13.59
N GLY A 200 10.35 15.85 -12.95
CA GLY A 200 10.79 14.59 -13.52
C GLY A 200 12.32 14.41 -13.53
N ASP A 201 13.04 15.21 -12.74
CA ASP A 201 14.49 15.20 -12.60
C ASP A 201 14.98 14.22 -11.52
N ALA A 202 14.07 13.36 -11.02
CA ALA A 202 14.33 12.29 -10.07
C ALA A 202 13.75 10.98 -10.61
N ASP A 203 14.53 9.91 -10.47
CA ASP A 203 14.14 8.56 -10.91
C ASP A 203 13.65 7.69 -9.77
N VAL A 204 14.14 7.98 -8.56
CA VAL A 204 13.94 7.15 -7.37
C VAL A 204 13.64 8.02 -6.17
N ALA A 205 12.63 7.66 -5.39
CA ALA A 205 12.34 8.21 -4.08
C ALA A 205 12.50 7.13 -3.00
N LEU A 206 13.39 7.36 -2.03
CA LEU A 206 13.66 6.43 -0.95
C LEU A 206 13.15 6.95 0.39
N PHE A 207 12.35 6.13 1.07
CA PHE A 207 11.76 6.44 2.37
C PHE A 207 12.27 5.49 3.46
N THR A 208 12.88 6.06 4.49
CA THR A 208 13.33 5.38 5.72
C THR A 208 12.36 5.55 6.90
N SER A 209 11.28 6.33 6.74
CA SER A 209 10.22 6.48 7.76
C SER A 209 8.92 7.00 7.14
N ALA A 210 7.77 6.52 7.63
CA ALA A 210 6.44 7.04 7.28
C ALA A 210 6.32 8.56 7.48
N GLN A 211 6.97 9.11 8.51
CA GLN A 211 6.90 10.54 8.81
C GLN A 211 7.53 11.41 7.72
N GLN A 212 8.46 10.86 6.92
CA GLN A 212 9.09 11.58 5.82
C GLN A 212 8.08 11.96 4.75
N LEU A 213 7.11 11.09 4.49
CA LEU A 213 6.03 11.37 3.56
C LEU A 213 5.14 12.51 4.06
N VAL A 214 4.76 12.47 5.34
CA VAL A 214 3.93 13.51 5.97
C VAL A 214 4.60 14.88 5.86
N HIS A 215 5.89 14.94 6.17
CA HIS A 215 6.66 16.18 6.09
C HIS A 215 6.90 16.64 4.64
N LEU A 216 7.11 15.71 3.72
CA LEU A 216 7.21 16.02 2.29
C LEU A 216 5.92 16.65 1.77
N GLN A 217 4.76 16.09 2.14
CA GLN A 217 3.44 16.64 1.79
C GLN A 217 3.21 18.02 2.44
N GLN A 218 3.59 18.21 3.70
CA GLN A 218 3.51 19.52 4.35
C GLN A 218 4.35 20.59 3.64
N VAL A 219 5.55 20.23 3.16
CA VAL A 219 6.39 21.14 2.39
C VAL A 219 5.75 21.43 1.02
N ALA A 220 5.24 20.41 0.33
CA ALA A 220 4.53 20.60 -0.94
C ALA A 220 3.28 21.49 -0.80
N GLU A 221 2.53 21.34 0.30
CA GLU A 221 1.37 22.18 0.60
C GLU A 221 1.77 23.65 0.79
N ARG A 222 2.86 23.91 1.53
CA ARG A 222 3.38 25.27 1.76
C ARG A 222 3.77 25.98 0.47
N ILE A 223 4.28 25.24 -0.52
CA ILE A 223 4.65 25.79 -1.83
C ILE A 223 3.53 25.66 -2.88
N GLY A 224 2.34 25.19 -2.49
CA GLY A 224 1.17 25.07 -3.38
C GLY A 224 1.31 24.01 -4.47
N LYS A 225 1.99 22.89 -4.17
CA LYS A 225 2.35 21.82 -5.11
C LYS A 225 1.96 20.41 -4.67
N SER A 226 0.98 20.26 -3.78
CA SER A 226 0.57 18.94 -3.26
C SER A 226 0.11 17.98 -4.36
N ALA A 227 -0.76 18.44 -5.27
CA ALA A 227 -1.29 17.60 -6.34
C ALA A 227 -0.19 17.18 -7.34
N GLU A 228 0.70 18.10 -7.69
CA GLU A 228 1.83 17.80 -8.57
C GLU A 228 2.83 16.84 -7.93
N LEU A 229 3.08 16.94 -6.62
CA LEU A 229 3.92 16.00 -5.90
C LEU A 229 3.30 14.59 -5.91
N ASP A 230 2.01 14.47 -5.62
CA ASP A 230 1.32 13.18 -5.61
C ASP A 230 1.39 12.50 -6.99
N GLN A 231 1.20 13.30 -8.06
CA GLN A 231 1.37 12.81 -9.43
C GLN A 231 2.82 12.38 -9.71
N ALA A 232 3.81 13.17 -9.29
CA ALA A 232 5.21 12.85 -9.48
C ALA A 232 5.62 11.55 -8.76
N LEU A 233 5.15 11.35 -7.53
CA LEU A 233 5.44 10.15 -6.73
C LEU A 233 4.88 8.87 -7.38
N ARG A 234 3.81 8.95 -8.17
CA ARG A 234 3.30 7.81 -8.96
C ARG A 234 4.22 7.44 -10.14
N GLN A 235 5.02 8.39 -10.63
CA GLN A 235 5.86 8.23 -11.82
C GLN A 235 7.32 7.85 -11.53
N VAL A 236 7.82 8.14 -10.32
CA VAL A 236 9.18 7.74 -9.90
C VAL A 236 9.18 6.36 -9.23
N VAL A 237 10.31 5.67 -9.20
CA VAL A 237 10.45 4.41 -8.46
C VAL A 237 10.47 4.71 -6.96
N VAL A 238 9.54 4.14 -6.18
CA VAL A 238 9.42 4.38 -4.74
C VAL A 238 9.92 3.16 -3.97
N GLY A 239 10.98 3.35 -3.19
CA GLY A 239 11.53 2.36 -2.27
C GLY A 239 11.21 2.68 -0.82
N SER A 240 10.76 1.69 -0.07
CA SER A 240 10.47 1.81 1.37
C SER A 240 11.41 0.92 2.18
N ILE A 241 11.86 1.39 3.35
CA ILE A 241 12.75 0.64 4.25
C ILE A 241 12.09 -0.60 4.89
N GLY A 242 10.76 -0.65 4.96
CA GLY A 242 10.06 -1.74 5.64
C GLY A 242 8.55 -1.55 5.79
N PRO A 243 7.86 -2.56 6.35
CA PRO A 243 6.42 -2.70 6.28
C PRO A 243 5.62 -1.49 6.77
N THR A 244 6.02 -0.89 7.90
CA THR A 244 5.31 0.27 8.47
C THR A 244 5.38 1.50 7.57
N THR A 245 6.52 1.74 6.93
CA THR A 245 6.66 2.86 5.98
C THR A 245 5.88 2.56 4.70
N SER A 246 5.86 1.30 4.27
CA SER A 246 5.12 0.88 3.08
C SER A 246 3.60 0.97 3.26
N GLU A 247 3.10 0.59 4.43
CA GLU A 247 1.68 0.74 4.82
C GLU A 247 1.29 2.23 4.71
N ALA A 248 2.06 3.13 5.33
CA ALA A 248 1.79 4.57 5.28
C ALA A 248 1.86 5.17 3.85
N LEU A 249 2.79 4.71 3.01
CA LEU A 249 2.86 5.13 1.60
C LEU A 249 1.63 4.67 0.83
N ARG A 250 1.18 3.42 1.02
CA ARG A 250 -0.01 2.88 0.36
C ARG A 250 -1.29 3.57 0.82
N ASP A 251 -1.42 3.88 2.11
CA ASP A 251 -2.55 4.62 2.66
C ASP A 251 -2.67 6.03 2.06
N ALA A 252 -1.53 6.63 1.67
CA ALA A 252 -1.47 7.89 0.95
C ALA A 252 -1.65 7.74 -0.58
N GLY A 253 -1.99 6.55 -1.09
CA GLY A 253 -2.17 6.29 -2.51
C GLY A 253 -0.87 6.22 -3.32
N ILE A 254 0.28 6.00 -2.67
CA ILE A 254 1.58 5.87 -3.31
C ILE A 254 1.95 4.39 -3.44
N THR A 255 2.23 3.95 -4.67
CA THR A 255 2.71 2.60 -4.94
C THR A 255 4.15 2.43 -4.47
N VAL A 256 4.40 1.43 -3.63
CA VAL A 256 5.75 1.02 -3.20
C VAL A 256 6.27 -0.03 -4.18
N ASP A 257 7.30 0.31 -4.98
CA ASP A 257 7.84 -0.57 -6.01
C ASP A 257 8.73 -1.68 -5.43
N PHE A 258 9.40 -1.43 -4.30
CA PHE A 258 10.17 -2.44 -3.59
C PHE A 258 10.32 -2.13 -2.09
N GLU A 259 10.48 -3.19 -1.31
CA GLU A 259 10.75 -3.19 0.12
C GLU A 259 11.80 -4.28 0.42
N PRO A 260 12.90 -3.98 1.14
CA PRO A 260 13.90 -4.99 1.47
C PRO A 260 13.43 -5.89 2.63
N ASP A 261 13.80 -7.17 2.60
CA ASP A 261 13.50 -8.14 3.68
C ASP A 261 14.02 -7.70 5.06
N VAL A 262 15.09 -6.90 5.08
CA VAL A 262 15.73 -6.39 6.29
C VAL A 262 15.68 -4.87 6.28
N SER A 263 15.01 -4.28 7.28
CA SER A 263 14.87 -2.84 7.46
C SER A 263 16.17 -2.16 7.93
N LYS A 264 17.17 -2.16 7.06
CA LYS A 264 18.47 -1.50 7.22
C LYS A 264 18.77 -0.65 6.00
N MET A 265 19.25 0.57 6.21
CA MET A 265 19.53 1.54 5.15
C MET A 265 20.44 0.98 4.05
N GLY A 266 21.52 0.29 4.41
CA GLY A 266 22.40 -0.33 3.41
C GLY A 266 21.72 -1.41 2.57
N GLN A 267 20.73 -2.13 3.11
CA GLN A 267 19.95 -3.11 2.34
C GLN A 267 18.94 -2.42 1.42
N LEU A 268 18.30 -1.33 1.88
CA LEU A 268 17.43 -0.51 1.04
C LEU A 268 18.18 0.00 -0.19
N ILE A 269 19.36 0.59 -0.01
CA ILE A 269 20.17 1.15 -1.10
C ILE A 269 20.65 0.03 -2.04
N LYS A 270 21.08 -1.11 -1.49
CA LYS A 270 21.52 -2.25 -2.29
C LYS A 270 20.39 -2.85 -3.13
N HIS A 271 19.19 -2.99 -2.56
CA HIS A 271 18.01 -3.45 -3.30
C HIS A 271 17.62 -2.45 -4.39
N ALA A 272 17.61 -1.16 -4.04
CA ALA A 272 17.33 -0.09 -4.98
C ALA A 272 18.30 -0.17 -6.18
N ALA A 273 19.61 -0.22 -5.93
CA ALA A 273 20.61 -0.33 -6.99
C ALA A 273 20.46 -1.61 -7.86
N ALA A 274 19.86 -2.69 -7.34
CA ALA A 274 19.66 -3.92 -8.12
C ALA A 274 18.45 -3.86 -9.05
N GLN A 275 17.40 -3.11 -8.70
CA GLN A 275 16.09 -3.21 -9.35
C GLN A 275 15.67 -1.92 -10.06
N THR A 276 16.21 -0.77 -9.64
CA THR A 276 15.69 0.53 -10.05
C THR A 276 15.79 0.75 -11.56
N SER A 277 16.89 0.37 -12.22
CA SER A 277 17.02 0.59 -13.68
C SER A 277 15.89 -0.06 -14.48
N GLN A 278 15.49 -1.28 -14.11
CA GLN A 278 14.37 -1.98 -14.73
C GLN A 278 13.03 -1.34 -14.36
N LEU A 279 12.84 -0.99 -13.08
CA LEU A 279 11.60 -0.38 -12.58
C LEU A 279 11.37 1.03 -13.16
N ALA A 280 12.42 1.83 -13.26
CA ALA A 280 12.40 3.18 -13.82
C ALA A 280 12.13 3.13 -15.33
N ALA A 281 12.77 2.22 -16.07
CA ALA A 281 12.47 2.01 -17.48
C ALA A 281 11.00 1.61 -17.70
N ARG A 282 10.45 0.74 -16.83
CA ARG A 282 9.03 0.37 -16.84
C ARG A 282 8.14 1.59 -16.58
N LYS A 283 8.37 2.34 -15.48
CA LYS A 283 7.56 3.53 -15.15
C LYS A 283 7.64 4.62 -16.21
N ARG A 284 8.80 4.85 -16.83
CA ARG A 284 8.94 5.79 -17.96
C ARG A 284 8.14 5.34 -19.18
N ARG A 285 8.19 4.05 -19.57
CA ARG A 285 7.35 3.53 -20.67
C ARG A 285 5.86 3.74 -20.40
N VAL A 286 5.44 3.46 -19.17
CA VAL A 286 4.05 3.64 -18.73
C VAL A 286 3.66 5.12 -18.79
N SER A 287 4.50 6.02 -18.26
CA SER A 287 4.27 7.48 -18.33
C SER A 287 4.22 8.01 -19.76
N THR A 288 5.15 7.62 -20.64
CA THR A 288 5.14 8.01 -22.06
C THR A 288 3.91 7.47 -22.81
N THR A 289 3.43 6.28 -22.45
CA THR A 289 2.22 5.67 -23.04
C THR A 289 0.93 6.30 -22.47
N LEU A 290 0.96 6.72 -21.20
CA LEU A 290 -0.09 7.47 -20.49
C LEU A 290 -0.25 8.91 -21.02
N SER A 291 0.84 9.52 -21.48
CA SER A 291 0.88 10.91 -21.95
C SER A 291 0.86 11.05 -23.47
N GLY A 292 1.12 9.96 -24.21
CA GLY A 292 0.63 9.82 -25.58
C GLY A 292 -0.88 9.52 -25.57
N PRO A 293 -1.61 9.76 -26.67
CA PRO A 293 -2.94 9.19 -26.80
C PRO A 293 -2.79 7.68 -26.57
N ALA A 294 -3.56 7.12 -25.63
CA ALA A 294 -3.68 5.67 -25.48
C ALA A 294 -3.82 5.08 -26.89
N SER A 295 -3.04 4.03 -27.22
CA SER A 295 -3.06 3.43 -28.56
C SER A 295 -4.49 3.37 -29.04
N ASP A 296 -4.84 4.17 -30.06
CA ASP A 296 -6.25 4.39 -30.40
C ASP A 296 -6.87 3.00 -30.59
N PRO A 297 -7.83 2.60 -29.75
CA PRO A 297 -8.43 1.26 -29.82
C PRO A 297 -9.14 1.05 -31.16
N ASN A 298 -9.29 2.10 -31.97
CA ASN A 298 -9.83 2.08 -33.32
C ASN A 298 -8.75 2.27 -34.42
N ASP A 299 -7.45 2.25 -34.10
CA ASP A 299 -6.39 2.33 -35.10
C ASP A 299 -6.41 1.10 -36.00
N THR A 300 -6.97 1.27 -37.20
CA THR A 300 -7.09 0.21 -38.20
C THR A 300 -5.75 -0.19 -38.82
N ASN A 301 -4.68 0.58 -38.59
CA ASN A 301 -3.34 0.27 -39.09
C ASN A 301 -2.46 -0.41 -38.02
N ALA A 302 -2.96 -0.55 -36.79
CA ALA A 302 -2.19 -1.13 -35.72
C ALA A 302 -1.90 -2.63 -35.96
N PRO A 303 -0.74 -3.17 -35.54
CA PRO A 303 -0.38 -4.56 -35.79
C PRO A 303 -1.37 -5.59 -35.19
N TRP A 304 -2.15 -5.21 -34.19
CA TRP A 304 -3.17 -6.06 -33.57
C TRP A 304 -4.49 -6.10 -34.36
N TYR A 305 -4.76 -5.13 -35.25
CA TYR A 305 -6.08 -4.93 -35.88
C TYR A 305 -6.51 -6.10 -36.76
N ASP A 306 -5.58 -6.63 -37.56
CA ASP A 306 -5.79 -7.80 -38.43
C ASP A 306 -5.35 -9.13 -37.77
N GLY A 307 -5.10 -9.12 -36.46
CA GLY A 307 -4.82 -10.33 -35.70
C GLY A 307 -5.98 -11.34 -35.73
N PRO A 308 -5.70 -12.65 -35.59
CA PRO A 308 -6.71 -13.70 -35.76
C PRO A 308 -7.90 -13.54 -34.79
N PHE A 309 -7.66 -13.07 -33.55
CA PHE A 309 -8.71 -12.82 -32.57
C PHE A 309 -9.69 -11.72 -33.02
N LEU A 310 -9.21 -10.53 -33.41
CA LEU A 310 -10.10 -9.43 -33.77
C LEU A 310 -10.82 -9.68 -35.10
N ARG A 311 -10.17 -10.35 -36.06
CA ARG A 311 -10.85 -10.84 -37.28
C ARG A 311 -12.00 -11.78 -36.93
N ALA A 312 -11.77 -12.73 -36.02
CA ALA A 312 -12.84 -13.61 -35.53
C ALA A 312 -13.97 -12.84 -34.84
N CYS A 313 -13.66 -11.83 -34.01
CA CYS A 313 -14.67 -10.94 -33.40
C CYS A 313 -15.51 -10.20 -34.44
N ARG A 314 -14.91 -9.78 -35.56
CA ARG A 314 -15.59 -9.14 -36.70
C ARG A 314 -16.28 -10.14 -37.64
N ARG A 315 -16.23 -11.44 -37.34
CA ARG A 315 -16.79 -12.55 -38.15
C ARG A 315 -16.14 -12.66 -39.54
N GLU A 316 -14.89 -12.25 -39.65
CA GLU A 316 -14.10 -12.40 -40.87
C GLU A 316 -13.50 -13.82 -40.95
N HIS A 317 -13.07 -14.22 -42.14
CA HIS A 317 -12.35 -15.49 -42.32
C HIS A 317 -11.05 -15.49 -41.51
N THR A 318 -10.72 -16.58 -40.82
CA THR A 318 -9.44 -16.78 -40.11
C THR A 318 -8.78 -18.08 -40.58
N GLU A 319 -7.45 -18.16 -40.57
CA GLU A 319 -6.73 -19.38 -40.98
C GLU A 319 -6.91 -20.54 -39.99
N THR A 320 -7.26 -20.21 -38.75
CA THR A 320 -7.48 -21.17 -37.65
C THR A 320 -8.86 -20.98 -37.04
N THR A 321 -9.44 -22.06 -36.52
CA THR A 321 -10.69 -22.01 -35.77
C THR A 321 -10.44 -21.39 -34.39
N PRO A 322 -11.11 -20.29 -34.02
CA PRO A 322 -10.94 -19.69 -32.70
C PRO A 322 -11.48 -20.62 -31.61
N ILE A 323 -10.69 -20.85 -30.56
CA ILE A 323 -11.12 -21.58 -29.36
C ILE A 323 -10.96 -20.68 -28.14
N TRP A 324 -11.92 -20.75 -27.22
CA TRP A 324 -11.86 -20.06 -25.93
C TRP A 324 -11.73 -21.08 -24.80
N LEU A 325 -10.65 -21.00 -24.04
CA LEU A 325 -10.42 -21.89 -22.90
C LEU A 325 -10.68 -21.14 -21.60
N MET A 326 -11.83 -21.41 -20.96
CA MET A 326 -12.14 -20.88 -19.63
C MET A 326 -11.30 -21.60 -18.57
N ARG A 327 -10.06 -21.15 -18.37
CA ARG A 327 -9.20 -21.51 -17.24
C ARG A 327 -8.79 -20.23 -16.52
N GLN A 328 -8.73 -20.27 -15.19
CA GLN A 328 -8.33 -19.10 -14.39
C GLN A 328 -6.92 -18.66 -14.80
N ALA A 329 -6.82 -17.46 -15.40
CA ALA A 329 -5.63 -16.93 -16.06
C ALA A 329 -4.39 -17.06 -15.15
N GLY A 330 -3.52 -18.02 -15.47
CA GLY A 330 -2.28 -18.23 -14.76
C GLY A 330 -2.39 -18.74 -13.32
N ARG A 331 -3.59 -18.97 -12.74
CA ARG A 331 -3.72 -19.34 -11.30
C ARG A 331 -3.05 -20.66 -10.92
N TYR A 332 -2.82 -21.51 -11.90
CA TYR A 332 -2.13 -22.79 -11.75
C TYR A 332 -0.60 -22.68 -11.88
N LEU A 333 -0.07 -21.54 -12.33
CA LEU A 333 1.35 -21.33 -12.53
C LEU A 333 2.09 -21.22 -11.19
N PRO A 334 3.25 -21.88 -11.02
CA PRO A 334 4.05 -21.80 -9.79
C PRO A 334 4.39 -20.36 -9.39
N GLU A 335 4.68 -19.50 -10.36
CA GLU A 335 5.05 -18.10 -10.17
C GLU A 335 3.88 -17.31 -9.59
N TYR A 336 2.66 -17.52 -10.11
CA TYR A 336 1.45 -16.92 -9.57
C TYR A 336 1.16 -17.40 -8.13
N ARG A 337 1.37 -18.70 -7.86
CA ARG A 337 1.16 -19.27 -6.51
C ARG A 337 2.11 -18.66 -5.49
N ALA A 338 3.38 -18.49 -5.85
CA ALA A 338 4.38 -17.84 -4.99
C ALA A 338 4.02 -16.38 -4.65
N ILE A 339 3.37 -15.66 -5.57
CA ILE A 339 2.83 -14.31 -5.33
C ILE A 339 1.63 -14.38 -4.38
N ARG A 340 0.67 -15.29 -4.63
CA ARG A 340 -0.54 -15.47 -3.81
C ARG A 340 -0.28 -15.97 -2.38
N GLU A 341 0.87 -16.55 -2.11
CA GLU A 341 1.32 -16.90 -0.76
C GLU A 341 1.64 -15.65 0.08
N LYS A 342 1.98 -14.53 -0.57
CA LYS A 342 2.42 -13.30 0.08
C LYS A 342 1.39 -12.17 0.02
N THR A 343 0.43 -12.25 -0.89
CA THR A 343 -0.53 -11.18 -1.17
C THR A 343 -1.96 -11.73 -1.31
N THR A 344 -2.94 -11.06 -0.73
CA THR A 344 -4.36 -11.39 -0.93
C THR A 344 -4.77 -11.14 -2.39
N PHE A 345 -5.91 -11.68 -2.81
CA PHE A 345 -6.33 -11.53 -4.21
C PHE A 345 -6.73 -10.09 -4.54
N LEU A 346 -7.42 -9.41 -3.60
CA LEU A 346 -7.83 -8.02 -3.80
C LEU A 346 -6.63 -7.07 -3.80
N GLU A 347 -5.65 -7.26 -2.90
CA GLU A 347 -4.39 -6.51 -2.92
C GLU A 347 -3.64 -6.69 -4.24
N LEU A 348 -3.63 -7.92 -4.78
CA LEU A 348 -3.01 -8.20 -6.08
C LEU A 348 -3.75 -7.47 -7.21
N CYS A 349 -5.09 -7.51 -7.23
CA CYS A 349 -5.88 -6.75 -8.21
C CYS A 349 -5.72 -5.23 -8.08
N LYS A 350 -5.45 -4.72 -6.87
CA LYS A 350 -5.17 -3.30 -6.59
C LYS A 350 -3.70 -2.91 -6.82
N ASP A 351 -2.85 -3.84 -7.30
CA ASP A 351 -1.47 -3.58 -7.75
C ASP A 351 -1.36 -3.69 -9.29
N PRO A 352 -1.40 -2.55 -10.00
CA PRO A 352 -1.33 -2.52 -11.47
C PRO A 352 -0.03 -3.11 -12.03
N ALA A 353 1.10 -2.97 -11.33
CA ALA A 353 2.39 -3.44 -11.79
C ALA A 353 2.46 -4.96 -11.74
N LEU A 354 1.96 -5.55 -10.65
CA LEU A 354 1.88 -6.99 -10.46
C LEU A 354 0.89 -7.62 -11.44
N CYS A 355 -0.26 -7.00 -11.66
CA CYS A 355 -1.24 -7.43 -12.66
C CYS A 355 -0.62 -7.48 -14.07
N ALA A 356 0.14 -6.45 -14.45
CA ALA A 356 0.81 -6.39 -15.74
C ALA A 356 1.87 -7.49 -15.90
N GLU A 357 2.72 -7.69 -14.89
CA GLU A 357 3.75 -8.72 -14.89
C GLU A 357 3.14 -10.12 -15.06
N ILE A 358 2.09 -10.43 -14.30
CA ILE A 358 1.39 -11.72 -14.37
C ILE A 358 0.81 -11.94 -15.77
N MET A 359 0.13 -10.94 -16.36
CA MET A 359 -0.45 -11.12 -17.69
C MET A 359 0.59 -11.27 -18.77
N VAL A 360 1.61 -10.42 -18.80
CA VAL A 360 2.65 -10.47 -19.85
C VAL A 360 3.40 -11.79 -19.78
N THR A 361 3.70 -12.28 -18.57
CA THR A 361 4.32 -13.60 -18.37
C THR A 361 3.42 -14.73 -18.85
N THR A 362 2.12 -14.66 -18.53
CA THR A 362 1.13 -15.66 -18.94
C THR A 362 0.99 -15.71 -20.47
N VAL A 363 0.89 -14.56 -21.13
CA VAL A 363 0.81 -14.46 -22.59
C VAL A 363 2.04 -15.06 -23.26
N LYS A 364 3.25 -14.71 -22.79
CA LYS A 364 4.50 -15.26 -23.31
C LYS A 364 4.59 -16.78 -23.15
N ARG A 365 4.08 -17.32 -22.05
CA ARG A 365 4.13 -18.76 -21.76
C ARG A 365 3.11 -19.56 -22.56
N LEU A 366 1.93 -19.01 -22.80
CA LEU A 366 0.84 -19.70 -23.49
C LEU A 366 0.85 -19.50 -25.01
N GLY A 367 1.48 -18.43 -25.51
CA GLY A 367 1.46 -18.11 -26.93
C GLY A 367 0.06 -17.82 -27.47
N VAL A 368 -0.79 -17.18 -26.65
CA VAL A 368 -2.17 -16.84 -27.01
C VAL A 368 -2.24 -15.66 -27.96
N ASP A 369 -3.30 -15.61 -28.78
CA ASP A 369 -3.55 -14.56 -29.76
C ASP A 369 -4.19 -13.29 -29.18
N ALA A 370 -4.58 -13.32 -27.91
CA ALA A 370 -5.13 -12.17 -27.18
C ALA A 370 -4.83 -12.30 -25.69
N ALA A 371 -4.63 -11.16 -25.03
CA ALA A 371 -4.53 -11.07 -23.58
C ALA A 371 -5.87 -10.63 -23.00
N ILE A 372 -6.20 -11.04 -21.76
CA ILE A 372 -7.32 -10.49 -20.99
C ILE A 372 -6.76 -9.83 -19.73
N ILE A 373 -7.34 -8.71 -19.29
CA ILE A 373 -6.86 -8.03 -18.08
C ILE A 373 -6.89 -8.98 -16.87
N PHE A 374 -5.92 -8.85 -15.96
CA PHE A 374 -5.97 -9.56 -14.69
C PHE A 374 -6.75 -8.69 -13.69
N SER A 375 -8.05 -8.98 -13.55
CA SER A 375 -8.93 -8.29 -12.61
C SER A 375 -10.00 -9.27 -12.11
N ASP A 376 -10.95 -8.78 -11.31
CA ASP A 376 -12.16 -9.50 -10.91
C ASP A 376 -13.42 -8.70 -11.29
N LEU A 377 -14.58 -9.36 -11.28
CA LEU A 377 -15.85 -8.77 -11.69
C LEU A 377 -16.45 -7.88 -10.58
N LEU A 378 -16.19 -8.22 -9.31
CA LEU A 378 -16.87 -7.65 -8.16
C LEU A 378 -16.29 -6.34 -7.57
N PRO A 379 -15.01 -5.96 -7.77
CA PRO A 379 -14.48 -4.71 -7.21
C PRO A 379 -15.27 -3.45 -7.57
N ILE A 380 -15.99 -3.44 -8.70
CA ILE A 380 -16.90 -2.34 -9.07
C ILE A 380 -18.01 -2.11 -8.03
N LEU A 381 -18.35 -3.11 -7.22
CA LEU A 381 -19.40 -3.02 -6.20
C LEU A 381 -18.97 -2.25 -4.95
N GLU A 382 -17.66 -2.19 -4.65
CA GLU A 382 -17.12 -1.42 -3.51
C GLU A 382 -17.54 0.07 -3.58
N PRO A 383 -17.22 0.83 -4.64
CA PRO A 383 -17.62 2.23 -4.76
C PRO A 383 -19.15 2.42 -4.93
N MET A 384 -19.89 1.35 -5.24
CA MET A 384 -21.35 1.36 -5.29
C MET A 384 -22.01 1.12 -3.93
N GLY A 385 -21.23 1.01 -2.84
CA GLY A 385 -21.74 0.94 -1.46
C GLY A 385 -21.80 -0.47 -0.86
N LEU A 386 -21.14 -1.47 -1.47
CA LEU A 386 -21.06 -2.83 -0.94
C LEU A 386 -19.70 -3.11 -0.30
N ASP A 387 -19.72 -3.85 0.81
CA ASP A 387 -18.56 -4.29 1.56
C ASP A 387 -18.14 -5.68 1.07
N LEU A 388 -17.08 -5.72 0.26
CA LEU A 388 -16.61 -6.91 -0.45
C LEU A 388 -15.32 -7.46 0.19
N GLU A 389 -15.36 -8.73 0.58
CA GLU A 389 -14.19 -9.49 1.05
C GLU A 389 -13.99 -10.76 0.20
N TYR A 390 -12.74 -11.19 -0.01
CA TYR A 390 -12.41 -12.50 -0.58
C TYR A 390 -11.87 -13.44 0.52
N ALA A 391 -12.78 -14.10 1.22
CA ALA A 391 -12.43 -15.03 2.30
C ALA A 391 -11.63 -16.24 1.75
N LYS A 392 -10.64 -16.69 2.54
CA LYS A 392 -9.72 -17.76 2.13
C LYS A 392 -10.46 -19.08 1.96
N GLY A 393 -10.70 -19.48 0.71
CA GLY A 393 -11.31 -20.77 0.36
C GLY A 393 -12.84 -20.74 0.20
N GLU A 394 -13.50 -19.63 0.54
CA GLU A 394 -14.97 -19.51 0.51
C GLU A 394 -15.50 -18.64 -0.64
N GLY A 395 -14.61 -17.98 -1.39
CA GLY A 395 -14.99 -17.11 -2.51
C GLY A 395 -15.31 -15.68 -2.03
N PRO A 396 -15.94 -14.85 -2.89
CA PRO A 396 -16.32 -13.50 -2.51
C PRO A 396 -17.50 -13.50 -1.54
N VAL A 397 -17.41 -12.65 -0.53
CA VAL A 397 -18.42 -12.41 0.50
C VAL A 397 -18.79 -10.93 0.47
N ILE A 398 -20.08 -10.63 0.44
CA ILE A 398 -20.60 -9.28 0.59
C ILE A 398 -21.28 -9.19 1.97
N HIS A 399 -20.71 -8.40 2.87
CA HIS A 399 -21.12 -8.34 4.28
C HIS A 399 -22.44 -7.57 4.49
N ASN A 400 -22.80 -6.72 3.53
CA ASN A 400 -24.00 -5.91 3.54
C ASN A 400 -24.87 -6.19 2.29
N PRO A 401 -25.39 -7.42 2.09
CA PRO A 401 -26.14 -7.76 0.89
C PRO A 401 -27.45 -6.98 0.76
N LEU A 402 -27.94 -6.78 -0.47
CA LEU A 402 -29.20 -6.09 -0.76
C LEU A 402 -30.38 -7.04 -0.53
N GLN A 403 -30.96 -7.04 0.68
CA GLN A 403 -32.01 -7.99 1.07
C GLN A 403 -33.42 -7.44 0.86
N SER A 404 -33.57 -6.12 0.78
CA SER A 404 -34.85 -5.42 0.64
C SER A 404 -34.78 -4.27 -0.38
N PRO A 405 -35.91 -3.79 -0.90
CA PRO A 405 -35.95 -2.61 -1.76
C PRO A 405 -35.34 -1.35 -1.12
N ASP A 406 -35.49 -1.18 0.19
CA ASP A 406 -34.96 -0.04 0.94
C ASP A 406 -33.42 0.00 0.94
N ASP A 407 -32.76 -1.16 0.79
CA ASP A 407 -31.30 -1.25 0.67
C ASP A 407 -30.78 -0.54 -0.59
N LEU A 408 -31.62 -0.28 -1.61
CA LEU A 408 -31.20 0.51 -2.77
C LEU A 408 -30.90 1.97 -2.41
N GLY A 409 -31.33 2.45 -1.24
CA GLY A 409 -30.96 3.78 -0.74
C GLY A 409 -29.45 3.96 -0.50
N ARG A 410 -28.74 2.86 -0.17
CA ARG A 410 -27.28 2.85 0.05
C ARG A 410 -26.48 2.31 -1.14
N PHE A 411 -27.14 1.87 -2.21
CA PHE A 411 -26.48 1.33 -3.40
C PHE A 411 -26.33 2.42 -4.46
N HIS A 412 -25.13 2.99 -4.61
CA HIS A 412 -24.91 4.17 -5.43
C HIS A 412 -24.55 3.81 -6.88
N GLU A 413 -25.05 4.60 -7.83
CA GLU A 413 -24.55 4.54 -9.20
C GLU A 413 -23.13 5.12 -9.26
N LEU A 414 -22.29 4.54 -10.10
CA LEU A 414 -20.93 5.02 -10.31
C LEU A 414 -20.95 6.33 -11.12
N GLU A 415 -20.73 7.48 -10.46
CA GLU A 415 -20.68 8.79 -11.12
C GLU A 415 -19.37 9.03 -11.89
N ASP A 416 -18.26 8.61 -11.28
CA ASP A 416 -16.92 8.57 -11.87
C ASP A 416 -16.21 7.25 -11.55
N VAL A 417 -15.13 6.98 -12.28
CA VAL A 417 -14.39 5.71 -12.18
C VAL A 417 -13.09 5.81 -11.38
N GLN A 418 -12.80 6.94 -10.71
CA GLN A 418 -11.50 7.21 -10.09
C GLN A 418 -11.14 6.20 -9.00
N SER A 419 -12.13 5.74 -8.24
CA SER A 419 -11.97 4.69 -7.22
C SER A 419 -11.50 3.34 -7.81
N LEU A 420 -11.64 3.16 -9.12
CA LEU A 420 -11.24 1.98 -9.88
C LEU A 420 -10.02 2.25 -10.78
N ASP A 421 -9.31 3.36 -10.59
CA ASP A 421 -8.16 3.76 -11.40
C ASP A 421 -7.06 2.70 -11.48
N PHE A 422 -6.93 1.85 -10.45
CA PHE A 422 -6.01 0.73 -10.45
C PHE A 422 -6.27 -0.25 -11.63
N VAL A 423 -7.52 -0.42 -12.06
CA VAL A 423 -7.86 -1.27 -13.22
C VAL A 423 -7.35 -0.63 -14.51
N PHE A 424 -7.61 0.66 -14.71
CA PHE A 424 -7.22 1.36 -15.93
C PHE A 424 -5.70 1.53 -16.01
N GLU A 425 -5.05 1.76 -14.87
CA GLU A 425 -3.60 1.76 -14.79
C GLU A 425 -3.01 0.38 -15.12
N ALA A 426 -3.65 -0.71 -14.69
CA ALA A 426 -3.25 -2.06 -15.08
C ALA A 426 -3.40 -2.27 -16.59
N VAL A 427 -4.50 -1.83 -17.19
CA VAL A 427 -4.71 -1.85 -18.65
C VAL A 427 -3.56 -1.16 -19.37
N ARG A 428 -3.25 0.09 -19.00
CA ARG A 428 -2.19 0.87 -19.65
C ARG A 428 -0.82 0.22 -19.53
N ARG A 429 -0.50 -0.33 -18.35
CA ARG A 429 0.74 -1.07 -18.10
C ARG A 429 0.83 -2.33 -18.94
N ILE A 430 -0.24 -3.13 -18.97
CA ILE A 430 -0.32 -4.33 -19.79
C ILE A 430 -0.13 -3.96 -21.27
N ARG A 431 -0.79 -2.91 -21.75
CA ARG A 431 -0.63 -2.44 -23.13
C ARG A 431 0.80 -2.04 -23.47
N ALA A 432 1.48 -1.36 -22.56
CA ALA A 432 2.87 -0.93 -22.74
C ALA A 432 3.86 -2.11 -22.81
N ASP A 433 3.59 -3.19 -22.06
CA ASP A 433 4.49 -4.33 -21.95
C ASP A 433 4.14 -5.51 -22.88
N LEU A 434 2.93 -5.54 -23.46
CA LEU A 434 2.53 -6.54 -24.45
C LEU A 434 3.14 -6.28 -25.83
N PRO A 435 3.42 -7.34 -26.61
CA PRO A 435 3.73 -7.17 -28.03
C PRO A 435 2.61 -6.43 -28.77
N GLY A 436 2.97 -5.49 -29.64
CA GLY A 436 2.02 -4.63 -30.34
C GLY A 436 1.02 -5.33 -31.26
N ASN A 437 1.23 -6.62 -31.57
CA ASN A 437 0.31 -7.45 -32.35
C ASN A 437 -0.70 -8.23 -31.49
N ILE A 438 -0.57 -8.23 -30.15
CA ILE A 438 -1.48 -8.92 -29.25
C ILE A 438 -2.52 -7.92 -28.72
N PRO A 439 -3.81 -8.05 -29.05
CA PRO A 439 -4.88 -7.23 -28.47
C PRO A 439 -5.12 -7.58 -26.99
N LEU A 440 -5.61 -6.59 -26.23
CA LEU A 440 -6.00 -6.72 -24.84
C LEU A 440 -7.53 -6.65 -24.71
N ILE A 441 -8.07 -7.61 -23.99
CA ILE A 441 -9.49 -7.77 -23.70
C ILE A 441 -9.75 -7.20 -22.29
N GLY A 442 -10.58 -6.17 -22.23
CA GLY A 442 -11.22 -5.72 -21.00
C GLY A 442 -12.44 -6.58 -20.67
N PHE A 443 -12.96 -6.52 -19.45
CA PHE A 443 -14.18 -7.23 -19.13
C PHE A 443 -14.98 -6.63 -17.97
N ALA A 444 -16.24 -7.04 -17.87
CA ALA A 444 -17.08 -6.81 -16.71
C ALA A 444 -18.11 -7.94 -16.52
N GLY A 445 -18.71 -8.01 -15.33
CA GLY A 445 -19.86 -8.88 -15.07
C GLY A 445 -21.12 -8.27 -15.67
N ALA A 446 -22.01 -9.10 -16.22
CA ALA A 446 -23.32 -8.66 -16.66
C ALA A 446 -24.12 -8.09 -15.47
N PRO A 447 -25.08 -7.17 -15.69
CA PRO A 447 -25.92 -6.63 -14.62
C PRO A 447 -26.56 -7.71 -13.74
N PHE A 448 -27.06 -8.80 -14.34
CA PHE A 448 -27.65 -9.92 -13.60
C PHE A 448 -26.62 -10.61 -12.69
N THR A 449 -25.42 -10.89 -13.19
CA THR A 449 -24.33 -11.49 -12.42
C THR A 449 -23.98 -10.64 -11.21
N LEU A 450 -23.76 -9.33 -11.41
CA LEU A 450 -23.38 -8.43 -10.32
C LEU A 450 -24.49 -8.26 -9.29
N ALA A 451 -25.75 -8.13 -9.74
CA ALA A 451 -26.89 -8.09 -8.84
C ALA A 451 -27.05 -9.39 -8.04
N SER A 452 -26.78 -10.54 -8.65
CA SER A 452 -26.84 -11.83 -7.96
C SER A 452 -25.84 -11.87 -6.79
N TYR A 453 -24.61 -11.44 -7.00
CA TYR A 453 -23.65 -11.32 -5.89
C TYR A 453 -24.12 -10.31 -4.84
N ALA A 454 -24.55 -9.12 -5.28
CA ALA A 454 -25.03 -8.04 -4.39
C ALA A 454 -26.20 -8.47 -3.50
N ILE A 455 -27.12 -9.29 -4.02
CA ILE A 455 -28.33 -9.74 -3.31
C ILE A 455 -28.06 -11.01 -2.49
N GLU A 456 -27.32 -11.97 -3.04
CA GLU A 456 -27.09 -13.27 -2.38
C GLU A 456 -26.00 -13.19 -1.31
N GLY A 457 -25.15 -12.15 -1.33
CA GLY A 457 -24.03 -12.00 -0.39
C GLY A 457 -22.79 -12.81 -0.78
N GLY A 458 -22.80 -13.50 -1.92
CA GLY A 458 -21.73 -14.38 -2.37
C GLY A 458 -22.14 -15.25 -3.55
N GLY A 459 -21.36 -16.30 -3.83
CA GLY A 459 -21.68 -17.23 -4.92
C GLY A 459 -22.95 -18.04 -4.64
N SER A 460 -23.90 -18.05 -5.58
CA SER A 460 -25.15 -18.79 -5.47
C SER A 460 -25.35 -19.71 -6.68
N LYS A 461 -25.81 -20.94 -6.46
CA LYS A 461 -26.14 -21.89 -7.54
C LYS A 461 -27.55 -21.73 -8.07
N ASN A 462 -28.47 -21.30 -7.20
CA ASN A 462 -29.91 -21.33 -7.47
C ASN A 462 -30.52 -19.92 -7.58
N TYR A 463 -29.80 -18.89 -7.12
CA TYR A 463 -30.19 -17.48 -7.17
C TYR A 463 -31.56 -17.23 -6.53
N VAL A 464 -31.81 -17.85 -5.37
CA VAL A 464 -33.15 -17.87 -4.76
C VAL A 464 -33.58 -16.49 -4.29
N THR A 465 -32.69 -15.74 -3.65
CA THR A 465 -32.98 -14.41 -3.11
C THR A 465 -33.06 -13.39 -4.25
N THR A 466 -32.19 -13.52 -5.25
CA THR A 466 -32.19 -12.73 -6.47
C THR A 466 -33.51 -12.87 -7.22
N LYS A 467 -33.94 -14.11 -7.49
CA LYS A 467 -35.22 -14.40 -8.13
C LYS A 467 -36.39 -13.90 -7.29
N ARG A 468 -36.33 -14.05 -5.97
CA ARG A 468 -37.36 -13.52 -5.07
C ARG A 468 -37.52 -12.01 -5.28
N MET A 469 -36.45 -11.23 -5.18
CA MET A 469 -36.49 -9.78 -5.41
C MET A 469 -37.02 -9.46 -6.83
N MET A 470 -36.51 -10.15 -7.85
CA MET A 470 -36.93 -9.96 -9.25
C MET A 470 -38.46 -10.14 -9.44
N PHE A 471 -39.07 -11.10 -8.75
CA PHE A 471 -40.50 -11.39 -8.88
C PHE A 471 -41.37 -10.62 -7.88
N SER A 472 -40.89 -10.37 -6.66
CA SER A 472 -41.67 -9.71 -5.61
C SER A 472 -41.66 -8.19 -5.73
N ASP A 473 -40.58 -7.61 -6.23
CA ASP A 473 -40.46 -6.17 -6.47
C ASP A 473 -39.79 -5.87 -7.82
N PRO A 474 -40.57 -5.89 -8.92
CA PRO A 474 -40.06 -5.55 -10.24
C PRO A 474 -39.56 -4.10 -10.36
N GLY A 475 -39.98 -3.19 -9.47
CA GLY A 475 -39.55 -1.80 -9.45
C GLY A 475 -38.12 -1.68 -8.93
N ALA A 476 -37.86 -2.23 -7.75
CA ALA A 476 -36.53 -2.32 -7.16
C ALA A 476 -35.55 -3.06 -8.08
N TRP A 477 -35.97 -4.19 -8.65
CA TRP A 477 -35.16 -4.94 -9.61
C TRP A 477 -34.78 -4.10 -10.84
N ARG A 478 -35.75 -3.39 -11.43
CA ARG A 478 -35.49 -2.51 -12.58
C ARG A 478 -34.50 -1.40 -12.23
N GLU A 479 -34.65 -0.78 -11.07
CA GLU A 479 -33.74 0.28 -10.61
C GLU A 479 -32.31 -0.24 -10.42
N LEU A 480 -32.15 -1.39 -9.78
CA LEU A 480 -30.85 -2.04 -9.60
C LEU A 480 -30.17 -2.36 -10.95
N MET A 481 -30.93 -2.97 -11.88
CA MET A 481 -30.44 -3.27 -13.23
C MET A 481 -30.01 -2.02 -13.98
N GLN A 482 -30.75 -0.92 -13.84
CA GLN A 482 -30.43 0.34 -14.49
C GLN A 482 -29.15 0.98 -13.94
N ARG A 483 -28.99 1.04 -12.59
CA ARG A 483 -27.76 1.57 -11.97
C ARG A 483 -26.53 0.76 -12.35
N LEU A 484 -26.62 -0.56 -12.30
CA LEU A 484 -25.55 -1.45 -12.74
C LEU A 484 -25.21 -1.25 -14.22
N SER A 485 -26.22 -1.17 -15.10
CA SER A 485 -26.00 -0.98 -16.53
C SER A 485 -25.26 0.33 -16.83
N ARG A 486 -25.70 1.46 -16.23
CA ARG A 486 -25.04 2.77 -16.43
C ARG A 486 -23.61 2.77 -15.88
N SER A 487 -23.40 2.16 -14.71
CA SER A 487 -22.07 2.02 -14.10
C SER A 487 -21.13 1.16 -14.94
N LEU A 488 -21.62 0.05 -15.49
CA LEU A 488 -20.85 -0.84 -16.35
C LEU A 488 -20.48 -0.20 -17.70
N ILE A 489 -21.36 0.61 -18.28
CA ILE A 489 -21.04 1.38 -19.49
C ILE A 489 -19.83 2.29 -19.24
N ARG A 490 -19.86 3.08 -18.15
CA ARG A 490 -18.73 3.95 -17.77
C ARG A 490 -17.46 3.15 -17.52
N TYR A 491 -17.57 2.05 -16.77
CA TYR A 491 -16.44 1.20 -16.43
C TYR A 491 -15.78 0.56 -17.67
N LEU A 492 -16.58 0.04 -18.60
CA LEU A 492 -16.09 -0.56 -19.85
C LEU A 492 -15.52 0.50 -20.81
N GLN A 493 -16.14 1.68 -20.90
CA GLN A 493 -15.60 2.80 -21.66
C GLN A 493 -14.23 3.22 -21.13
N ALA A 494 -14.08 3.35 -19.82
CA ALA A 494 -12.79 3.67 -19.22
C ALA A 494 -11.71 2.60 -19.47
N GLN A 495 -12.07 1.31 -19.55
CA GLN A 495 -11.15 0.26 -19.99
C GLN A 495 -10.74 0.41 -21.47
N ILE A 496 -11.67 0.77 -22.35
CA ILE A 496 -11.41 1.03 -23.77
C ILE A 496 -10.48 2.25 -23.91
N ASP A 497 -10.80 3.35 -23.23
CA ASP A 497 -10.00 4.58 -23.22
C ASP A 497 -8.59 4.34 -22.65
N ALA A 498 -8.46 3.41 -21.71
CA ALA A 498 -7.17 2.99 -21.17
C ALA A 498 -6.35 2.10 -22.14
N GLY A 499 -6.99 1.54 -23.17
CA GLY A 499 -6.33 0.83 -24.26
C GLY A 499 -6.78 -0.61 -24.50
N CYS A 500 -7.94 -1.05 -23.99
CA CYS A 500 -8.53 -2.33 -24.39
C CYS A 500 -9.08 -2.27 -25.83
N GLN A 501 -8.73 -3.26 -26.67
CA GLN A 501 -9.20 -3.37 -28.06
C GLN A 501 -10.50 -4.17 -28.20
N ALA A 502 -10.85 -4.93 -27.17
CA ALA A 502 -12.11 -5.67 -27.08
C ALA A 502 -12.61 -5.67 -25.63
N VAL A 503 -13.92 -5.82 -25.45
CA VAL A 503 -14.51 -6.00 -24.12
C VAL A 503 -15.41 -7.23 -24.08
N GLN A 504 -15.36 -7.96 -22.98
CA GLN A 504 -16.20 -9.13 -22.74
C GLN A 504 -17.14 -8.89 -21.56
N ILE A 505 -18.41 -9.24 -21.74
CA ILE A 505 -19.42 -9.21 -20.67
C ILE A 505 -19.69 -10.65 -20.24
N PHE A 506 -19.36 -10.98 -18.99
CA PHE A 506 -19.58 -12.31 -18.43
C PHE A 506 -20.93 -12.40 -17.76
N ASP A 507 -21.80 -13.28 -18.26
CA ASP A 507 -23.11 -13.54 -17.66
C ASP A 507 -23.13 -14.91 -16.95
N SER A 508 -24.00 -15.04 -15.95
CA SER A 508 -24.15 -16.23 -15.10
C SER A 508 -25.41 -17.04 -15.47
N TRP A 509 -26.03 -16.72 -16.60
CA TRP A 509 -27.29 -17.28 -17.07
C TRP A 509 -27.13 -18.51 -17.96
#